data_AF-A0A0R1YG90-F1
#
_entry.id   AF-A0A0R1YG90-F1
#
_cell.length_a   1.000
_cell.length_b   1.000
_cell.length_c   1.000
_cell.angle_alpha   90.00
_cell.angle_beta   90.00
_cell.angle_gamma   90.00
#
_symmetry.space_group_name_H-M   'P 1'
#
loop_
_entity.id
_entity.type
_entity.pdbx_description
1 polymer ?
#
loop_
_entity_poly.entity_id
_entity_poly.type
_entity_poly.pdbx_seq_one_letter_code
_entity_poly.pdbx_strand_id
1 'polypeptide(L)' 'MTQIKKSEMDYRLSKMMVDYLHSSGVIGKREHKAAINRLLKVYEPIIGTLEAEHGK' A
#
# COMPACT_ATOMS: atom_id res chain seq x y z
N MET A 1 8.73 6.70 -17.64
CA MET A 1 8.29 6.46 -16.26
C MET A 1 7.13 5.48 -16.30
N THR A 2 7.49 4.21 -16.40
CA THR A 2 6.63 3.07 -16.71
C THR A 2 5.66 2.80 -15.56
N GLN A 3 4.41 2.46 -15.85
CA GLN A 3 3.25 2.39 -14.92
C GLN A 3 3.53 1.82 -13.53
N ILE A 4 4.45 0.87 -13.42
CA ILE A 4 4.95 0.28 -12.16
C ILE A 4 5.36 1.36 -11.14
N LYS A 5 6.14 2.37 -11.55
CA LYS A 5 6.61 3.45 -10.65
C LYS A 5 5.47 4.35 -10.16
N LYS A 6 4.40 4.50 -10.96
CA LYS A 6 3.22 5.28 -10.56
C LYS A 6 2.41 4.51 -9.52
N SER A 7 2.15 3.23 -9.79
CA SER A 7 1.40 2.38 -8.87
C SER A 7 2.11 2.17 -7.52
N GLU A 8 3.44 2.13 -7.50
CA GLU A 8 4.22 2.12 -6.24
C GLU A 8 4.04 3.43 -5.44
N MET A 9 4.09 4.58 -6.11
CA MET A 9 3.83 5.88 -5.48
C MET A 9 2.41 5.96 -4.94
N ASP A 10 1.42 5.51 -5.71
CA ASP A 10 0.01 5.51 -5.31
C ASP A 10 -0.22 4.59 -4.10
N TYR A 11 0.46 3.43 -4.04
CA TYR A 11 0.45 2.56 -2.86
C TYR A 11 1.05 3.25 -1.63
N ARG A 12 2.24 3.85 -1.76
CA ARG A 12 2.92 4.53 -0.65
C ARG A 12 2.10 5.69 -0.09
N LEU A 13 1.50 6.49 -0.98
CA LEU A 13 0.61 7.59 -0.60
C LEU A 13 -0.64 7.06 0.13
N SER A 14 -1.28 6.04 -0.43
CA SER A 14 -2.47 5.42 0.16
C SER A 14 -2.18 4.82 1.53
N LYS A 15 -1.05 4.14 1.70
CA LYS A 15 -0.60 3.59 2.98
C LYS A 15 -0.35 4.69 4.00
N MET A 16 0.35 5.76 3.62
CA MET A 16 0.62 6.90 4.50
C MET A 16 -0.66 7.55 5.01
N MET A 17 -1.69 7.66 4.18
CA MET A 17 -2.98 8.22 4.60
C MET A 17 -3.72 7.30 5.58
N VAL A 18 -3.69 5.98 5.36
CA VAL A 18 -4.25 4.99 6.30
C VAL A 18 -3.51 5.00 7.65
N ASP A 19 -2.18 5.10 7.62
CA ASP A 19 -1.35 5.20 8.82
C ASP A 19 -1.66 6.49 9.61
N TYR A 20 -1.86 7.62 8.91
CA TYR A 20 -2.26 8.89 9.53
C TYR A 20 -3.64 8.84 10.18
N LEU A 21 -4.63 8.22 9.52
CA LEU A 21 -5.97 8.06 10.09
C LEU A 21 -5.95 7.21 11.36
N HIS A 22 -5.09 6.19 11.40
CA HIS A 22 -4.92 5.35 12.58
C HIS A 22 -4.21 6.10 13.71
N SER A 23 -3.12 6.84 13.42
CA SER A 23 -2.41 7.62 14.44
C SER A 23 -3.25 8.78 14.99
N SER A 24 -4.15 9.34 14.18
CA SER A 24 -5.09 10.40 14.58
C SER A 24 -6.31 9.86 15.33
N GLY A 25 -6.44 8.54 15.50
CA GLY A 25 -7.55 7.90 16.20
C GLY A 25 -8.87 7.88 15.43
N VAL A 26 -8.87 8.25 14.15
CA VAL A 26 -10.06 8.22 13.28
C VAL A 26 -10.49 6.79 12.98
N ILE A 27 -9.52 5.88 12.84
CA ILE A 27 -9.76 4.46 12.65
C ILE A 27 -9.04 3.63 13.71
N GLY A 28 -9.64 2.52 14.12
CA GLY A 28 -9.03 1.59 15.05
C GLY A 28 -8.07 0.61 14.38
N LYS A 29 -7.38 -0.18 15.22
CA LYS A 29 -6.40 -1.20 14.79
C LYS A 29 -7.02 -2.23 13.82
N ARG A 30 -8.30 -2.55 13.98
CA ARG A 30 -9.01 -3.51 13.11
C ARG A 30 -9.25 -2.93 11.73
N GLU A 31 -9.75 -1.70 11.64
CA GLU A 31 -9.96 -1.01 10.36
C GLU A 31 -8.64 -0.74 9.66
N HIS A 32 -7.60 -0.33 10.39
CA HIS A 32 -6.24 -0.15 9.85
C HIS A 32 -5.75 -1.44 9.17
N LYS A 33 -5.79 -2.57 9.87
CA LYS A 33 -5.38 -3.87 9.30
C LYS A 33 -6.22 -4.25 8.06
N ALA A 34 -7.52 -4.00 8.08
CA ALA A 34 -8.39 -4.28 6.93
C ALA A 34 -8.07 -3.38 5.73
N ALA A 35 -7.79 -2.09 5.97
CA ALA A 35 -7.44 -1.12 4.94
C ALA A 35 -6.08 -1.44 4.30
N ILE A 36 -5.05 -1.76 5.10
CA ILE A 36 -3.74 -2.20 4.59
C ILE A 36 -3.87 -3.47 3.75
N ASN A 37 -4.62 -4.47 4.20
CA ASN A 37 -4.83 -5.70 3.43
C ASN A 37 -5.56 -5.45 2.11
N ARG A 38 -6.50 -4.49 2.05
CA ARG A 38 -7.15 -4.09 0.79
C ARG A 38 -6.19 -3.39 -0.15
N LEU A 39 -5.35 -2.49 0.37
CA LEU A 39 -4.30 -1.85 -0.43
C LEU A 39 -3.36 -2.90 -1.01
N LEU A 40 -2.87 -3.83 -0.19
CA LEU A 40 -2.02 -4.92 -0.67
C LEU A 40 -2.67 -5.74 -1.79
N LYS A 41 -3.96 -6.09 -1.70
CA LYS A 41 -4.67 -6.80 -2.77
C LYS A 41 -4.83 -5.99 -4.07
N VAL A 42 -5.04 -4.68 -3.96
CA VAL A 42 -5.18 -3.80 -5.13
C VAL A 42 -3.85 -3.65 -5.86
N TYR A 43 -2.75 -3.62 -5.12
CA TYR A 43 -1.41 -3.43 -5.67
C TYR A 43 -0.57 -4.71 -5.76
N GLU A 44 -1.10 -5.87 -5.33
CA GLU A 44 -0.49 -7.21 -5.42
C GLU A 44 -0.01 -7.56 -6.83
N PRO A 45 -0.76 -7.25 -7.92
CA PRO A 45 -0.28 -7.49 -9.28
C PRO A 45 1.00 -6.71 -9.64
N ILE A 46 1.32 -5.66 -8.89
CA ILE A 46 2.48 -4.77 -9.09
C ILE A 46 3.60 -5.07 -8.09
N ILE A 47 3.27 -5.43 -6.85
CA ILE A 47 4.26 -5.78 -5.82
C ILE A 47 4.93 -7.12 -6.17
N GLY A 48 4.19 -8.10 -6.69
CA GLY A 48 4.78 -9.37 -7.14
C GLY A 48 5.78 -9.22 -8.29
N THR A 49 5.61 -8.18 -9.12
CA THR A 49 6.58 -7.83 -10.18
C THR A 49 7.80 -7.10 -9.61
N LEU A 50 7.62 -6.22 -8.62
CA LEU A 50 8.72 -5.50 -7.95
C LEU A 50 9.61 -6.43 -7.11
N GLU A 51 9.05 -7.42 -6.41
CA GLU A 51 9.84 -8.43 -5.68
C GLU A 51 10.62 -9.34 -6.64
N ALA A 52 10.09 -9.63 -7.84
CA ALA A 52 10.79 -10.40 -8.86
C ALA A 52 11.91 -9.60 -9.57
N GLU A 53 11.76 -8.29 -9.74
CA GLU A 53 12.77 -7.42 -10.37
C GLU A 53 13.87 -6.95 -9.39
N HIS A 54 13.56 -6.82 -8.10
CA HIS A 54 14.50 -6.34 -7.08
C HIS A 54 14.97 -7.41 -6.07
N GLY A 55 14.54 -8.67 -6.23
CA GLY A 55 15.03 -9.82 -5.46
C GLY A 55 16.41 -10.32 -5.93
N LYS A 56 17.47 -9.52 -5.71
CA LYS A 56 18.87 -9.99 -5.61
C LYS A 56 19.66 -9.11 -4.66
#